data_AF-A0A0Q8TD47-F1
#
_entry.id   AF-A0A0Q8TD47-F1
#
_cell.length_a   1.000
_cell.length_b   1.000
_cell.length_c   1.000
_cell.angle_alpha   90.00
_cell.angle_beta   90.00
_cell.angle_gamma   90.00
#
_symmetry.space_group_name_H-M   'P 1'
#
loop_
_entity.id
_entity.type
_entity.pdbx_description
1 polymer ?
#
loop_
_entity_poly.entity_id
_entity_poly.type
_entity_poly.pdbx_seq_one_letter_code
_entity_poly.pdbx_strand_id
1 'polypeptide(L)'
;MAEQAAAKPVPRGLISVRADTPPGPGEVKAAVEALNQAFATFKAEHTAQLEAVKKGNADALQALKVDAINADIGTLQKSVDDLNVKLAAGQMNGGGAGSRVKDAEYTDAFQALMKRGDVQAALNKGVATEGGYLAPVEWDRTITDRLVQVSPMRGICAVQSISGAGFTKLFNNRGTTSGWVGETTARPQTNTPAFSPLTYKPGEIYANPAATQQMLDDAEINLEQWLAGEVEVEFAYQEGLAFLAGTGANDRPNGILTYVTGGTNAAAHPWGDIKTVGSGGVGVITADAIQDLIYALPAEYTGAARFVMNRSTQGLIRKLKDGQGNYLWQPSFVAGQPATVGGYAVTEMAGMPNVAASAKSILFGDFKRGYLIVDRTGVRVLRDPFTNKPYVHFYTTKRVGGGLLNPDVLKAMNINAS
;
A
#
# COMPACT_ATOMS: atom_id res chain seq x y z
N MET A 1 32.75 -52.72 -55.37
CA MET A 1 32.02 -53.72 -54.56
C MET A 1 31.20 -52.91 -53.56
N ALA A 2 29.91 -52.64 -53.77
CA ALA A 2 28.77 -53.58 -53.67
C ALA A 2 28.88 -54.34 -52.33
N GLU A 3 27.92 -54.32 -51.40
CA GLU A 3 26.48 -54.19 -51.48
C GLU A 3 25.94 -54.20 -50.03
N GLN A 4 24.91 -53.40 -49.72
CA GLN A 4 23.64 -53.88 -49.16
C GLN A 4 22.75 -52.71 -48.74
N ALA A 5 21.62 -52.63 -49.41
CA ALA A 5 20.54 -51.69 -49.20
C ALA A 5 19.80 -52.00 -47.88
N ALA A 6 19.77 -51.02 -46.97
CA ALA A 6 18.88 -51.04 -45.82
C ALA A 6 17.58 -50.28 -46.17
N ALA A 7 16.47 -51.00 -46.15
CA ALA A 7 15.15 -50.50 -46.50
C ALA A 7 14.57 -49.54 -45.46
N LYS A 8 14.19 -48.34 -45.95
CA LYS A 8 13.13 -47.37 -45.56
C LYS A 8 12.68 -47.25 -44.08
N PRO A 9 12.40 -45.99 -43.70
CA PRO A 9 11.00 -45.68 -43.38
C PRO A 9 10.44 -44.52 -44.20
N VAL A 10 9.26 -44.78 -44.76
CA VAL A 10 8.32 -43.84 -45.39
C VAL A 10 8.12 -42.63 -44.47
N PRO A 11 8.26 -41.37 -44.95
CA PRO A 11 7.95 -40.21 -44.12
C PRO A 11 6.46 -40.25 -43.77
N ARG A 12 6.18 -40.51 -42.50
CA ARG A 12 4.82 -40.57 -41.94
C ARG A 12 4.31 -39.13 -41.85
N GLY A 13 3.33 -38.80 -42.69
CA GLY A 13 2.61 -37.53 -42.65
C GLY A 13 1.91 -37.33 -41.29
N LEU A 14 1.70 -36.06 -40.92
CA LEU A 14 1.04 -35.61 -39.70
C LEU A 14 -0.17 -36.50 -39.34
N ILE A 15 -0.10 -37.17 -38.19
CA ILE A 15 -1.07 -38.20 -37.80
C ILE A 15 -2.33 -37.61 -37.16
N SER A 16 -2.29 -36.37 -36.67
CA SER A 16 -3.48 -35.58 -36.28
C SER A 16 -3.07 -34.17 -35.84
N VAL A 17 -3.88 -33.16 -36.16
CA VAL A 17 -3.81 -31.82 -35.56
C VAL A 17 -4.94 -31.71 -34.54
N ARG A 18 -4.63 -31.42 -33.27
CA ARG A 18 -5.63 -31.09 -32.23
C ARG A 18 -5.34 -29.69 -31.69
N ALA A 19 -6.34 -28.81 -31.71
CA ALA A 19 -6.33 -27.53 -31.03
C ALA A 19 -7.46 -27.56 -29.98
N ASP A 20 -7.09 -27.60 -28.70
CA ASP A 20 -8.02 -27.58 -27.57
C ASP A 20 -8.13 -26.16 -27.00
N THR A 21 -9.01 -25.32 -27.56
CA THR A 21 -9.49 -24.07 -26.93
C THR A 21 -10.92 -23.72 -27.42
N PRO A 22 -11.87 -23.28 -26.56
CA PRO A 22 -13.32 -23.21 -26.86
C PRO A 22 -13.77 -21.83 -27.41
N PRO A 23 -15.05 -21.66 -27.84
CA PRO A 23 -15.58 -21.92 -29.17
C PRO A 23 -15.76 -20.65 -30.03
N GLY A 24 -15.26 -20.70 -31.26
CA GLY A 24 -15.63 -19.84 -32.40
C GLY A 24 -14.55 -19.92 -33.48
N PRO A 25 -14.84 -19.79 -34.80
CA PRO A 25 -16.11 -19.80 -35.55
C PRO A 25 -16.29 -21.12 -36.35
N GLY A 26 -17.51 -21.42 -36.79
CA GLY A 26 -17.87 -22.67 -37.50
C GLY A 26 -17.09 -22.98 -38.79
N GLU A 27 -16.35 -22.02 -39.35
CA GLU A 27 -15.58 -22.16 -40.58
C GLU A 27 -14.27 -22.95 -40.39
N VAL A 28 -13.59 -22.81 -39.25
CA VAL A 28 -12.31 -23.52 -39.00
C VAL A 28 -12.55 -25.00 -38.72
N LYS A 29 -13.64 -25.34 -38.03
CA LYS A 29 -14.01 -26.73 -37.76
C LYS A 29 -14.45 -27.46 -39.03
N ALA A 30 -15.22 -26.79 -39.90
CA ALA A 30 -15.62 -27.32 -41.20
C ALA A 30 -14.42 -27.53 -42.14
N ALA A 31 -13.46 -26.60 -42.15
CA ALA A 31 -12.24 -26.73 -42.94
C ALA A 31 -11.35 -27.89 -42.48
N VAL A 32 -11.21 -28.10 -41.16
CA VAL A 32 -10.45 -29.23 -40.61
C VAL A 32 -11.14 -30.58 -40.88
N GLU A 33 -12.48 -30.64 -40.83
CA GLU A 33 -13.23 -31.84 -41.20
C GLU A 33 -13.11 -32.16 -42.70
N ALA A 34 -13.21 -31.15 -43.57
CA ALA A 34 -13.01 -31.32 -45.01
C ALA A 34 -11.58 -31.80 -45.34
N LEU A 35 -10.57 -31.27 -44.65
CA LEU A 35 -9.16 -31.66 -44.83
C LEU A 35 -8.89 -33.08 -44.32
N ASN A 36 -9.53 -33.48 -43.21
CA ASN A 36 -9.47 -34.86 -42.72
C ASN A 36 -10.17 -35.86 -43.67
N GLN A 37 -11.29 -35.48 -44.28
CA GLN A 37 -11.95 -36.30 -45.30
C GLN A 37 -11.10 -36.44 -46.57
N ALA A 38 -10.52 -35.35 -47.06
CA ALA A 38 -9.62 -35.36 -48.22
C ALA A 38 -8.34 -36.19 -47.96
N PHE A 39 -7.82 -36.17 -46.73
CA PHE A 39 -6.67 -37.00 -46.36
C PHE A 39 -7.04 -38.49 -46.23
N ALA A 40 -8.25 -38.80 -45.76
CA ALA A 40 -8.75 -40.17 -45.69
C ALA A 40 -8.96 -40.77 -47.08
N THR A 41 -9.54 -40.02 -48.03
CA THR A 41 -9.67 -40.45 -49.43
C THR A 41 -8.29 -40.63 -50.08
N PHE A 42 -7.36 -39.70 -49.85
CA PHE A 42 -5.98 -39.84 -50.32
C PHE A 42 -5.30 -41.12 -49.81
N LYS A 43 -5.45 -41.44 -48.52
CA LYS A 43 -4.87 -42.66 -47.94
C LYS A 43 -5.50 -43.92 -48.52
N ALA A 44 -6.82 -43.93 -48.76
CA ALA A 44 -7.52 -45.04 -49.38
C ALA A 44 -7.04 -45.28 -50.82
N GLU A 45 -6.94 -44.21 -51.61
CA GLU A 45 -6.46 -44.29 -53.01
C GLU A 45 -4.99 -44.68 -53.10
N HIS A 46 -4.12 -44.15 -52.23
CA HIS A 46 -2.71 -44.53 -52.19
C HIS A 46 -2.51 -45.98 -51.76
N THR A 47 -3.34 -46.51 -50.86
CA THR A 47 -3.29 -47.93 -50.47
C THR A 47 -3.78 -48.83 -51.61
N ALA A 48 -4.83 -48.43 -52.31
CA ALA A 48 -5.31 -49.11 -53.52
C ALA A 48 -4.29 -49.07 -54.67
N GLN A 49 -3.56 -47.97 -54.83
CA GLN A 49 -2.45 -47.85 -55.78
C GLN A 49 -1.28 -48.76 -55.41
N LEU A 50 -0.93 -48.87 -54.12
CA LEU A 50 0.16 -49.74 -53.66
C LEU A 50 -0.18 -51.24 -53.82
N GLU A 51 -1.47 -51.59 -53.71
CA GLU A 51 -2.02 -52.91 -54.06
C GLU A 51 -2.04 -53.17 -55.58
N ALA A 52 -2.39 -52.16 -56.39
CA ALA A 52 -2.46 -52.27 -57.85
C ALA A 52 -1.06 -52.32 -58.51
N VAL A 53 -0.09 -51.57 -57.98
CA VAL A 53 1.33 -51.62 -58.40
C VAL A 53 1.95 -52.98 -58.02
N LYS A 54 1.55 -53.59 -56.91
CA LYS A 54 1.94 -54.96 -56.55
C LYS A 54 1.29 -56.04 -57.43
N LYS A 55 0.22 -55.73 -58.16
CA LYS A 55 -0.49 -56.65 -59.08
C LYS A 55 -0.19 -56.40 -60.58
N GLY A 56 0.78 -55.54 -60.90
CA GLY A 56 1.55 -55.62 -62.14
C GLY A 56 0.82 -55.35 -63.46
N ASN A 57 -0.04 -54.33 -63.55
CA ASN A 57 -0.54 -53.81 -64.82
C ASN A 57 -0.75 -52.28 -64.75
N ALA A 58 0.12 -51.52 -65.42
CA ALA A 58 0.04 -50.07 -65.54
C ALA A 58 -0.27 -49.74 -67.01
N ASP A 59 -1.37 -49.03 -67.31
CA ASP A 59 -1.31 -47.86 -68.21
C ASP A 59 -2.63 -47.06 -68.36
N ALA A 60 -2.46 -45.80 -68.76
CA ALA A 60 -3.39 -44.81 -69.33
C ALA A 60 -4.50 -44.18 -68.46
N LEU A 61 -5.09 -44.86 -67.48
CA LEU A 61 -6.10 -44.24 -66.57
C LEU A 61 -5.48 -43.60 -65.31
N GLN A 62 -4.17 -43.81 -65.09
CA GLN A 62 -3.43 -43.35 -63.91
C GLN A 62 -2.78 -41.96 -64.09
N ALA A 63 -2.37 -41.56 -65.29
CA ALA A 63 -1.80 -40.21 -65.51
C ALA A 63 -2.87 -39.10 -65.37
N LEU A 64 -4.04 -39.32 -65.96
CA LEU A 64 -5.16 -38.35 -65.96
C LEU A 64 -5.75 -38.10 -64.56
N LYS A 65 -5.64 -39.09 -63.66
CA LYS A 65 -6.09 -38.94 -62.26
C LYS A 65 -5.02 -38.34 -61.35
N VAL A 66 -3.73 -38.61 -61.59
CA VAL A 66 -2.64 -38.00 -60.83
C VAL A 66 -2.52 -36.49 -61.11
N ASP A 67 -2.77 -36.05 -62.35
CA ASP A 67 -2.78 -34.63 -62.67
C ASP A 67 -3.97 -33.89 -62.04
N ALA A 68 -5.14 -34.51 -61.98
CA ALA A 68 -6.30 -33.97 -61.26
C ALA A 68 -6.02 -33.83 -59.75
N ILE A 69 -5.36 -34.83 -59.16
CA ILE A 69 -4.97 -34.81 -57.73
C ILE A 69 -3.90 -33.74 -57.45
N ASN A 70 -2.93 -33.54 -58.35
CA ASN A 70 -1.94 -32.46 -58.21
C ASN A 70 -2.58 -31.06 -58.32
N ALA A 71 -3.61 -30.90 -59.16
CA ALA A 71 -4.39 -29.66 -59.22
C ALA A 71 -5.20 -29.43 -57.93
N ASP A 72 -5.76 -30.48 -57.34
CA ASP A 72 -6.48 -30.41 -56.06
C ASP A 72 -5.54 -30.12 -54.87
N ILE A 73 -4.32 -30.67 -54.87
CA ILE A 73 -3.28 -30.30 -53.89
C ILE A 73 -2.88 -28.83 -54.06
N GLY A 74 -2.74 -28.34 -55.29
CA GLY A 74 -2.42 -26.93 -55.57
C GLY A 74 -3.52 -25.97 -55.13
N THR A 75 -4.80 -26.34 -55.24
CA THR A 75 -5.92 -25.52 -54.75
C THR A 75 -6.02 -25.57 -53.22
N LEU A 76 -5.78 -26.74 -52.60
CA LEU A 76 -5.70 -26.87 -51.14
C LEU A 76 -4.55 -26.06 -50.56
N GLN A 77 -3.37 -26.07 -51.19
CA GLN A 77 -2.21 -25.30 -50.74
C GLN A 77 -2.49 -23.79 -50.81
N LYS A 78 -3.12 -23.32 -51.89
CA LYS A 78 -3.61 -21.92 -51.99
C LYS A 78 -4.64 -21.59 -50.91
N SER A 79 -5.57 -22.49 -50.60
CA SER A 79 -6.57 -22.26 -49.55
C SER A 79 -5.94 -22.17 -48.15
N VAL A 80 -4.90 -22.97 -47.89
CA VAL A 80 -4.15 -22.93 -46.62
C VAL A 80 -3.32 -21.66 -46.53
N ASP A 81 -2.69 -21.24 -47.63
CA ASP A 81 -1.93 -19.98 -47.67
C ASP A 81 -2.84 -18.76 -47.47
N ASP A 82 -4.00 -18.72 -48.13
CA ASP A 82 -5.02 -17.67 -47.91
C ASP A 82 -5.57 -17.67 -46.48
N LEU A 83 -5.76 -18.85 -45.89
CA LEU A 83 -6.17 -18.97 -44.49
C LEU A 83 -5.06 -18.53 -43.53
N ASN A 84 -3.79 -18.83 -43.82
CA ASN A 84 -2.66 -18.33 -43.04
C ASN A 84 -2.50 -16.82 -43.16
N VAL A 85 -2.72 -16.25 -44.35
CA VAL A 85 -2.73 -14.78 -44.54
C VAL A 85 -3.90 -14.15 -43.78
N LYS A 86 -5.10 -14.75 -43.82
CA LYS A 86 -6.26 -14.27 -43.03
C LYS A 86 -6.07 -14.44 -41.53
N LEU A 87 -5.44 -15.52 -41.09
CA LEU A 87 -5.12 -15.77 -39.68
C LEU A 87 -4.02 -14.80 -39.22
N ALA A 88 -3.00 -14.57 -40.02
CA ALA A 88 -1.95 -13.58 -39.75
C ALA A 88 -2.52 -12.15 -39.74
N ALA A 89 -3.44 -11.82 -40.65
CA ALA A 89 -4.17 -10.55 -40.62
C ALA A 89 -5.09 -10.44 -39.40
N GLY A 90 -5.74 -11.54 -38.98
CA GLY A 90 -6.56 -11.60 -37.77
C GLY A 90 -5.75 -11.55 -36.47
N GLN A 91 -4.53 -12.10 -36.47
CA GLN A 91 -3.59 -12.08 -35.33
C GLN A 91 -2.84 -10.75 -35.24
N MET A 92 -2.53 -10.11 -36.37
CA MET A 92 -2.00 -8.74 -36.42
C MET A 92 -3.06 -7.68 -36.08
N ASN A 93 -4.34 -8.01 -36.17
CA ASN A 93 -5.47 -7.20 -35.69
C ASN A 93 -6.07 -7.75 -34.38
N GLY A 94 -5.20 -8.33 -33.54
CA GLY A 94 -5.56 -8.93 -32.25
C GLY A 94 -5.87 -7.90 -31.18
N GLY A 95 -7.10 -7.38 -31.16
CA GLY A 95 -7.57 -6.50 -30.10
C GLY A 95 -9.02 -6.03 -30.23
N GLY A 96 -9.99 -6.93 -30.01
CA GLY A 96 -11.33 -6.59 -29.54
C GLY A 96 -12.26 -5.84 -30.50
N ALA A 97 -13.28 -6.55 -31.00
CA ALA A 97 -14.52 -5.95 -31.50
C ALA A 97 -15.15 -5.11 -30.36
N GLY A 98 -14.91 -3.81 -30.35
CA GLY A 98 -15.38 -2.90 -29.29
C GLY A 98 -14.65 -1.56 -29.19
N SER A 99 -13.47 -1.39 -29.81
CA SER A 99 -12.86 -0.06 -29.94
C SER A 99 -13.41 0.62 -31.19
N ARG A 100 -14.34 1.56 -31.01
CA ARG A 100 -14.62 2.55 -32.07
C ARG A 100 -13.31 3.26 -32.37
N VAL A 101 -12.82 3.14 -33.60
CA VAL A 101 -11.72 3.95 -34.11
C VAL A 101 -12.05 5.41 -33.76
N LYS A 102 -11.26 6.01 -32.86
CA LYS A 102 -11.60 7.29 -32.23
C LYS A 102 -11.61 8.46 -33.22
N ASP A 103 -10.96 8.30 -34.38
CA ASP A 103 -11.03 9.19 -35.54
C ASP A 103 -10.96 8.38 -36.85
N ALA A 104 -12.09 8.26 -37.56
CA ALA A 104 -12.14 7.56 -38.85
C ALA A 104 -11.27 8.24 -39.93
N GLU A 105 -11.19 9.58 -39.88
CA GLU A 105 -10.40 10.39 -40.81
C GLU A 105 -8.88 10.16 -40.67
N TYR A 106 -8.40 9.89 -39.45
CA TYR A 106 -6.98 9.60 -39.18
C TYR A 106 -6.56 8.26 -39.81
N THR A 107 -7.45 7.28 -39.77
CA THR A 107 -7.16 5.93 -40.32
C THR A 107 -7.17 5.96 -41.84
N ASP A 108 -8.06 6.74 -42.44
CA ASP A 108 -8.11 6.94 -43.89
C ASP A 108 -6.90 7.76 -44.40
N ALA A 109 -6.49 8.80 -43.69
CA ALA A 109 -5.31 9.59 -44.03
C ALA A 109 -4.01 8.79 -43.89
N PHE A 110 -3.88 7.96 -42.84
CA PHE A 110 -2.73 7.09 -42.62
C PHE A 110 -2.66 5.96 -43.66
N GLN A 111 -3.79 5.35 -44.01
CA GLN A 111 -3.84 4.37 -45.09
C GLN A 111 -3.56 4.97 -46.47
N ALA A 112 -3.98 6.22 -46.71
CA ALA A 112 -3.64 6.95 -47.93
C ALA A 112 -2.14 7.26 -48.03
N LEU A 113 -1.51 7.63 -46.90
CA LEU A 113 -0.06 7.85 -46.81
C LEU A 113 0.74 6.56 -47.08
N MET A 114 0.33 5.45 -46.48
CA MET A 114 0.98 4.15 -46.69
C MET A 114 0.81 3.63 -48.13
N LYS A 115 -0.32 3.95 -48.78
CA LYS A 115 -0.60 3.54 -50.17
C LYS A 115 0.09 4.41 -51.23
N ARG A 116 0.35 5.70 -50.95
CA ARG A 116 0.91 6.64 -51.95
C ARG A 116 2.42 6.81 -51.92
N GLY A 117 3.12 6.37 -50.88
CA GLY A 117 4.58 6.24 -50.90
C GLY A 117 5.36 7.53 -51.19
N ASP A 118 4.83 8.71 -50.85
CA ASP A 118 5.60 9.96 -50.90
C ASP A 118 6.29 10.18 -49.54
N VAL A 119 7.60 9.91 -49.51
CA VAL A 119 8.48 10.21 -48.39
C VAL A 119 8.81 11.70 -48.42
N GLN A 120 8.01 12.52 -47.74
CA GLN A 120 8.47 13.83 -47.29
C GLN A 120 9.24 13.65 -45.98
N ALA A 121 10.55 13.51 -46.14
CA ALA A 121 11.53 13.54 -45.07
C ALA A 121 11.56 14.94 -44.42
N ALA A 122 11.10 15.02 -43.17
CA ALA A 122 11.65 15.83 -42.05
C ALA A 122 10.57 16.18 -41.01
N LEU A 123 9.88 15.19 -40.45
CA LEU A 123 9.12 15.38 -39.21
C LEU A 123 10.08 15.33 -38.01
N ASN A 124 10.78 16.43 -37.76
CA ASN A 124 11.57 16.59 -36.54
C ASN A 124 10.62 16.86 -35.36
N LYS A 125 10.52 15.89 -34.44
CA LYS A 125 9.63 15.86 -33.26
C LYS A 125 9.91 16.95 -32.20
N GLY A 126 10.81 17.90 -32.47
CA GLY A 126 11.40 18.79 -31.45
C GLY A 126 10.74 20.16 -31.27
N VAL A 127 9.91 20.62 -32.20
CA VAL A 127 9.35 22.00 -32.16
C VAL A 127 7.85 21.99 -32.43
N ALA A 128 7.08 22.59 -31.52
CA ALA A 128 5.61 22.54 -31.49
C ALA A 128 4.93 23.12 -32.75
N THR A 129 5.63 23.90 -33.55
CA THR A 129 5.03 24.65 -34.67
C THR A 129 5.00 23.88 -36.00
N GLU A 130 5.74 22.77 -36.16
CA GLU A 130 5.88 22.06 -37.46
C GLU A 130 5.73 20.53 -37.32
N GLY A 131 4.62 20.07 -36.73
CA GLY A 131 4.28 18.64 -36.64
C GLY A 131 4.28 18.03 -35.24
N GLY A 132 4.55 18.84 -34.21
CA GLY A 132 4.45 18.45 -32.80
C GLY A 132 3.03 18.14 -32.30
N TYR A 133 1.99 18.53 -33.05
CA TYR A 133 0.58 18.23 -32.73
C TYR A 133 0.21 16.75 -32.92
N LEU A 134 1.01 15.98 -33.66
CA LEU A 134 0.70 14.59 -34.04
C LEU A 134 1.28 13.56 -33.07
N ALA A 135 2.13 13.96 -32.13
CA ALA A 135 2.62 13.09 -31.08
C ALA A 135 1.67 13.20 -29.87
N PRO A 136 0.99 12.11 -29.47
CA PRO A 136 0.25 12.11 -28.21
C PRO A 136 1.27 12.40 -27.10
N VAL A 137 1.08 13.50 -26.39
CA VAL A 137 1.73 13.70 -25.10
C VAL A 137 1.00 12.77 -24.15
N GLU A 138 1.63 11.68 -23.74
CA GLU A 138 1.09 10.83 -22.68
C GLU A 138 1.12 11.63 -21.38
N TRP A 139 -0.07 11.99 -20.89
CA TRP A 139 -0.22 12.61 -19.58
C TRP A 139 -0.24 11.52 -18.51
N ASP A 140 0.54 11.72 -17.46
CA ASP A 140 0.50 10.86 -16.28
C ASP A 140 -0.86 10.99 -15.60
N ARG A 141 -1.50 9.85 -15.34
CA ARG A 141 -2.81 9.76 -14.68
C ARG A 141 -2.70 9.53 -13.18
N THR A 142 -1.49 9.64 -12.63
CA THR A 142 -1.24 9.56 -11.19
C THR A 142 -1.01 10.95 -10.61
N ILE A 143 -1.52 11.16 -9.39
CA ILE A 143 -1.22 12.36 -8.61
C ILE A 143 -0.06 12.00 -7.67
N THR A 144 1.01 12.77 -7.71
CA THR A 144 2.14 12.60 -6.78
C THR A 144 1.92 13.47 -5.55
N ASP A 145 1.66 12.83 -4.42
CA ASP A 145 1.41 13.52 -3.16
C ASP A 145 2.72 13.87 -2.42
N ARG A 146 2.70 14.96 -1.66
CA ARG A 146 3.82 15.33 -0.79
C ARG A 146 3.79 14.47 0.47
N LEU A 147 4.93 13.88 0.85
CA LEU A 147 5.02 13.09 2.08
C LEU A 147 4.64 13.91 3.31
N VAL A 148 3.54 13.55 3.96
CA VAL A 148 3.13 14.07 5.27
C VAL A 148 3.67 13.15 6.36
N GLN A 149 4.33 13.74 7.37
CA GLN A 149 4.86 12.99 8.51
C GLN A 149 3.74 12.68 9.51
N VAL A 150 3.17 11.49 9.40
CA VAL A 150 2.16 10.99 10.34
C VAL A 150 2.84 10.49 11.62
N SER A 151 2.28 10.86 12.77
CA SER A 151 2.79 10.41 14.07
C SER A 151 2.50 8.92 14.31
N PRO A 152 3.49 8.08 14.67
CA PRO A 152 3.30 6.65 14.89
C PRO A 152 2.63 6.29 16.23
N MET A 153 1.95 7.24 16.91
CA MET A 153 1.33 7.05 18.22
C MET A 153 0.42 5.82 18.29
N ARG A 154 -0.36 5.55 17.24
CA ARG A 154 -1.27 4.39 17.16
C ARG A 154 -0.55 3.03 17.15
N GLY A 155 0.71 3.00 16.70
CA GLY A 155 1.53 1.78 16.72
C GLY A 155 2.20 1.49 18.06
N ILE A 156 2.26 2.47 18.96
CA ILE A 156 2.96 2.35 20.26
C ILE A 156 2.01 2.35 21.46
N CYS A 157 0.82 2.93 21.32
CA CYS A 157 -0.18 3.03 22.38
C CYS A 157 -1.22 1.90 22.30
N ALA A 158 -1.98 1.70 23.38
CA ALA A 158 -3.15 0.82 23.33
C ALA A 158 -4.30 1.52 22.60
N VAL A 159 -4.97 0.81 21.71
CA VAL A 159 -6.17 1.29 21.01
C VAL A 159 -7.37 0.47 21.47
N GLN A 160 -8.42 1.15 21.93
CA GLN A 160 -9.68 0.56 22.34
C GLN A 160 -10.81 1.11 21.47
N SER A 161 -11.52 0.21 20.80
CA SER A 161 -12.75 0.56 20.09
C SER A 161 -13.93 0.63 21.05
N ILE A 162 -14.78 1.63 20.88
CA ILE A 162 -16.00 1.84 21.64
C ILE A 162 -17.19 2.15 20.73
N SER A 163 -18.39 1.75 21.17
CA SER A 163 -19.66 2.11 20.54
C SER A 163 -20.37 3.26 21.26
N GLY A 164 -20.17 3.38 22.58
CA GLY A 164 -20.78 4.38 23.45
C GLY A 164 -20.23 5.80 23.28
N ALA A 165 -20.82 6.76 23.99
CA ALA A 165 -20.44 8.17 23.96
C ALA A 165 -19.14 8.48 24.74
N GLY A 166 -18.65 7.56 25.56
CA GLY A 166 -17.42 7.70 26.32
C GLY A 166 -16.99 6.37 26.93
N PHE A 167 -15.72 6.31 27.35
CA PHE A 167 -15.15 5.15 28.02
C PHE A 167 -14.72 5.55 29.43
N THR A 168 -15.29 4.93 30.47
CA THR A 168 -14.89 5.19 31.86
C THR A 168 -14.17 3.97 32.40
N LYS A 169 -12.97 4.17 32.92
CA LYS A 169 -12.19 3.13 33.58
C LYS A 169 -12.08 3.45 35.06
N LEU A 170 -12.24 2.42 35.90
CA LEU A 170 -11.99 2.53 37.33
C LEU A 170 -10.53 2.23 37.62
N PHE A 171 -9.92 3.10 38.40
CA PHE A 171 -8.56 2.97 38.90
C PHE A 171 -8.61 2.60 40.38
N ASN A 172 -7.92 1.53 40.74
CA ASN A 172 -7.76 1.14 42.13
C ASN A 172 -6.55 1.89 42.70
N ASN A 173 -6.77 2.81 43.63
CA ASN A 173 -5.69 3.57 44.26
C ASN A 173 -4.90 2.74 45.29
N ARG A 174 -5.26 1.45 45.43
CA ARG A 174 -4.77 0.55 46.48
C ARG A 174 -5.02 1.20 47.85
N GLY A 175 -4.50 0.61 48.92
CA GLY A 175 -4.84 1.02 50.30
C GLY A 175 -5.22 -0.15 51.19
N THR A 176 -5.34 -1.36 50.63
CA THR A 176 -5.39 -2.58 51.42
C THR A 176 -4.10 -2.72 52.23
N THR A 177 -4.21 -2.59 53.54
CA THR A 177 -3.08 -2.81 54.45
C THR A 177 -3.04 -4.27 54.89
N SER A 178 -1.84 -4.79 55.12
CA SER A 178 -1.63 -6.05 55.82
C SER A 178 -0.73 -5.80 57.03
N GLY A 179 -0.93 -6.59 58.08
CA GLY A 179 -0.14 -6.51 59.30
C GLY A 179 0.21 -7.90 59.78
N TRP A 180 1.44 -8.07 60.26
CA TRP A 180 1.84 -9.28 60.96
C TRP A 180 1.38 -9.16 62.41
N VAL A 181 0.71 -10.21 62.92
CA VAL A 181 0.14 -10.21 64.27
C VAL A 181 0.61 -11.46 64.99
N GLY A 182 1.12 -11.29 66.21
CA GLY A 182 1.53 -12.41 67.09
C GLY A 182 0.34 -13.23 67.60
N GLU A 183 0.61 -14.42 68.13
CA GLU A 183 -0.39 -15.44 68.46
C GLU A 183 -1.54 -14.94 69.34
N THR A 184 -1.26 -14.07 70.32
CA THR A 184 -2.24 -13.56 71.29
C THR A 184 -2.69 -12.12 71.04
N THR A 185 -2.24 -11.48 69.96
CA THR A 185 -2.53 -10.05 69.72
C THR A 185 -3.81 -9.87 68.90
N ALA A 186 -4.60 -8.85 69.23
CA ALA A 186 -5.82 -8.50 68.51
C ALA A 186 -5.50 -8.11 67.05
N ARG A 187 -6.34 -8.56 66.11
CA ARG A 187 -6.23 -8.25 64.68
C ARG A 187 -7.14 -7.06 64.33
N PRO A 188 -6.64 -5.82 64.30
CA PRO A 188 -7.47 -4.68 63.90
C PRO A 188 -7.87 -4.80 62.43
N GLN A 189 -9.02 -4.21 62.10
CA GLN A 189 -9.51 -4.16 60.72
C GLN A 189 -8.50 -3.39 59.84
N THR A 190 -8.13 -4.00 58.72
CA THR A 190 -7.25 -3.37 57.74
C THR A 190 -8.04 -2.43 56.82
N ASN A 191 -7.33 -1.47 56.22
CA ASN A 191 -7.95 -0.51 55.32
C ASN A 191 -8.46 -1.21 54.04
N THR A 192 -9.51 -0.66 53.44
CA THR A 192 -10.09 -1.15 52.18
C THR A 192 -9.61 -0.31 50.98
N PRO A 193 -9.51 -0.89 49.78
CA PRO A 193 -9.08 -0.16 48.58
C PRO A 193 -10.12 0.90 48.17
N ALA A 194 -9.65 2.08 47.75
CA ALA A 194 -10.47 3.13 47.18
C ALA A 194 -10.38 3.11 45.65
N PHE A 195 -11.52 3.38 44.98
CA PHE A 195 -11.59 3.46 43.52
C PHE A 195 -11.81 4.90 43.07
N SER A 196 -11.12 5.30 42.00
CA SER A 196 -11.32 6.58 41.32
C SER A 196 -11.66 6.33 39.85
N PRO A 197 -12.81 6.83 39.35
CA PRO A 197 -13.13 6.74 37.94
C PRO A 197 -12.38 7.80 37.13
N LEU A 198 -12.01 7.47 35.89
CA LEU A 198 -11.54 8.43 34.89
C LEU A 198 -12.24 8.15 33.56
N THR A 199 -12.80 9.20 32.96
CA THR A 199 -13.59 9.13 31.73
C THR A 199 -12.79 9.69 30.55
N TYR A 200 -12.72 8.91 29.48
CA TYR A 200 -12.16 9.28 28.19
C TYR A 200 -13.32 9.60 27.24
N LYS A 201 -13.46 10.88 26.89
CA LYS A 201 -14.48 11.35 25.95
C LYS A 201 -13.88 11.44 24.55
N PRO A 202 -14.44 10.76 23.52
CA PRO A 202 -14.02 10.95 22.14
C PRO A 202 -14.53 12.29 21.60
N GLY A 203 -13.64 13.05 20.96
CA GLY A 203 -13.95 14.21 20.16
C GLY A 203 -14.34 13.84 18.74
N GLU A 204 -14.85 14.82 17.98
CA GLU A 204 -15.13 14.67 16.55
C GLU A 204 -14.15 15.52 15.73
N ILE A 205 -13.50 14.88 14.75
CA ILE A 205 -12.73 15.55 13.70
C ILE A 205 -13.52 15.45 12.40
N TYR A 206 -13.56 16.55 11.64
CA TYR A 206 -14.28 16.63 10.38
C TYR A 206 -13.43 17.28 9.28
N ALA A 207 -13.70 16.91 8.04
CA ALA A 207 -13.21 17.56 6.83
C ALA A 207 -14.35 17.69 5.83
N ASN A 208 -14.39 18.78 5.07
CA ASN A 208 -15.41 19.02 4.05
C ASN A 208 -14.80 19.66 2.80
N PRO A 209 -13.97 18.94 2.03
CA PRO A 209 -13.57 19.40 0.71
C PRO A 209 -14.78 19.45 -0.23
N ALA A 210 -14.80 20.47 -1.08
CA ALA A 210 -15.82 20.69 -2.10
C ALA A 210 -15.19 20.56 -3.48
N ALA A 211 -15.86 19.84 -4.38
CA ALA A 211 -15.50 19.77 -5.81
C ALA A 211 -16.73 20.10 -6.65
N THR A 212 -16.56 20.70 -7.83
CA THR A 212 -17.71 20.93 -8.72
C THR A 212 -18.13 19.63 -9.40
N GLN A 213 -19.43 19.48 -9.67
CA GLN A 213 -19.95 18.28 -10.35
C GLN A 213 -19.30 18.07 -11.72
N GLN A 214 -19.12 19.15 -12.51
CA GLN A 214 -18.47 19.07 -13.82
C GLN A 214 -17.03 18.54 -13.72
N MET A 215 -16.26 18.97 -12.72
CA MET A 215 -14.91 18.46 -12.53
C MET A 215 -14.89 16.98 -12.13
N LEU A 216 -15.89 16.50 -11.39
CA LEU A 216 -15.99 15.08 -11.05
C LEU A 216 -16.35 14.21 -12.26
N ASP A 217 -17.19 14.73 -13.16
CA ASP A 217 -17.64 14.00 -14.35
C ASP A 217 -16.57 13.99 -15.45
N ASP A 218 -15.79 15.07 -15.58
CA ASP A 218 -14.77 15.23 -16.62
C ASP A 218 -13.37 14.72 -16.19
N ALA A 219 -13.17 14.42 -14.90
CA ALA A 219 -11.87 13.95 -14.41
C ALA A 219 -11.52 12.56 -14.96
N GLU A 220 -10.35 12.43 -15.60
CA GLU A 220 -9.80 11.13 -16.01
C GLU A 220 -9.28 10.30 -14.82
N ILE A 221 -9.15 10.92 -13.63
CA ILE A 221 -8.69 10.32 -12.37
C ILE A 221 -9.87 10.23 -11.41
N ASN A 222 -9.94 9.17 -10.61
CA ASN A 222 -10.94 9.04 -9.55
C ASN A 222 -10.68 10.06 -8.42
N LEU A 223 -11.17 11.28 -8.61
CA LEU A 223 -10.98 12.40 -7.69
C LEU A 223 -11.62 12.15 -6.33
N GLU A 224 -12.72 11.38 -6.28
CA GLU A 224 -13.39 11.03 -5.02
C GLU A 224 -12.51 10.15 -4.14
N GLN A 225 -11.88 9.13 -4.73
CA GLN A 225 -10.96 8.25 -4.02
C GLN A 225 -9.68 8.98 -3.60
N TRP A 226 -9.15 9.85 -4.46
CA TRP A 226 -7.99 10.67 -4.11
C TRP A 226 -8.30 11.65 -2.97
N LEU A 227 -9.41 12.37 -3.03
CA LEU A 227 -9.85 13.27 -1.94
C LEU A 227 -10.08 12.50 -0.63
N ALA A 228 -10.62 11.29 -0.70
CA ALA A 228 -10.76 10.44 0.49
C ALA A 228 -9.39 10.08 1.10
N GLY A 229 -8.41 9.72 0.27
CA GLY A 229 -7.04 9.44 0.71
C GLY A 229 -6.36 10.65 1.37
N GLU A 230 -6.51 11.84 0.78
CA GLU A 230 -5.99 13.09 1.34
C GLU A 230 -6.61 13.41 2.71
N VAL A 231 -7.93 13.26 2.84
CA VAL A 231 -8.63 13.46 4.11
C VAL A 231 -8.18 12.44 5.18
N GLU A 232 -7.94 11.19 4.79
CA GLU A 232 -7.42 10.17 5.71
C GLU A 232 -6.03 10.52 6.24
N VAL A 233 -5.13 11.02 5.38
CA VAL A 233 -3.77 11.44 5.76
C VAL A 233 -3.83 12.66 6.70
N GLU A 234 -4.65 13.66 6.38
CA GLU A 234 -4.85 14.83 7.24
C GLU A 234 -5.44 14.46 8.61
N PHE A 235 -6.40 13.53 8.65
CA PHE A 235 -6.92 13.02 9.92
C PHE A 235 -5.84 12.30 10.72
N ALA A 236 -5.02 11.46 10.09
CA ALA A 236 -3.93 10.78 10.76
C ALA A 236 -2.89 11.77 11.33
N TYR A 237 -2.61 12.86 10.61
CA TYR A 237 -1.72 13.93 11.05
C TYR A 237 -2.29 14.70 12.26
N GLN A 238 -3.52 15.20 12.15
CA GLN A 238 -4.17 15.97 13.21
C GLN A 238 -4.41 15.15 14.48
N GLU A 239 -4.81 13.88 14.33
CA GLU A 239 -4.93 12.96 15.46
C GLU A 239 -3.59 12.71 16.14
N GLY A 240 -2.54 12.50 15.33
CA GLY A 240 -1.17 12.32 15.81
C GLY A 240 -0.69 13.48 16.68
N LEU A 241 -0.96 14.72 16.26
CA LEU A 241 -0.67 15.92 17.02
C LEU A 241 -1.54 16.04 18.28
N ALA A 242 -2.83 15.71 18.17
CA ALA A 242 -3.76 15.77 19.31
C ALA A 242 -3.37 14.77 20.41
N PHE A 243 -2.97 13.55 20.07
CA PHE A 243 -2.48 12.57 21.05
C PHE A 243 -1.18 12.98 21.73
N LEU A 244 -0.40 13.86 21.10
CA LEU A 244 0.84 14.35 21.66
C LEU A 244 0.63 15.58 22.56
N ALA A 245 0.00 16.63 22.03
CA ALA A 245 -0.07 17.95 22.63
C ALA A 245 -1.49 18.54 22.73
N GLY A 246 -2.53 17.73 22.48
CA GLY A 246 -3.92 18.17 22.62
C GLY A 246 -4.25 18.60 24.04
N THR A 247 -4.97 19.71 24.19
CA THR A 247 -5.24 20.33 25.50
C THR A 247 -6.59 19.93 26.11
N GLY A 248 -7.40 19.15 25.41
CA GLY A 248 -8.79 18.87 25.81
C GLY A 248 -9.82 19.91 25.37
N ALA A 249 -9.36 21.07 24.88
CA ALA A 249 -10.25 22.13 24.39
C ALA A 249 -11.02 21.66 23.13
N ASN A 250 -12.31 22.01 23.04
CA ASN A 250 -13.22 21.60 21.96
C ASN A 250 -13.31 20.08 21.78
N ASP A 251 -13.34 19.33 22.89
CA ASP A 251 -13.38 17.87 22.91
C ASP A 251 -12.19 17.19 22.20
N ARG A 252 -11.08 17.90 21.99
CA ARG A 252 -9.85 17.29 21.45
C ARG A 252 -9.28 16.27 22.46
N PRO A 253 -8.61 15.20 21.98
CA PRO A 253 -7.86 14.30 22.86
C PRO A 253 -6.91 15.06 23.79
N ASN A 254 -6.76 14.56 25.02
CA ASN A 254 -5.77 15.07 25.96
C ASN A 254 -4.42 14.44 25.63
N GLY A 255 -3.48 15.24 25.14
CA GLY A 255 -2.18 14.78 24.69
C GLY A 255 -1.25 14.39 25.84
N ILE A 256 -0.39 13.41 25.60
CA ILE A 256 0.56 12.87 26.59
C ILE A 256 1.44 13.95 27.24
N LEU A 257 1.86 14.98 26.49
CA LEU A 257 2.71 16.04 27.01
C LEU A 257 2.00 16.94 28.03
N THR A 258 0.67 17.03 27.96
CA THR A 258 -0.11 17.86 28.89
C THR A 258 -0.24 17.21 30.28
N TYR A 259 0.02 15.92 30.39
CA TYR A 259 0.04 15.15 31.64
C TYR A 259 1.39 15.16 32.34
N VAL A 260 2.44 15.72 31.72
CA VAL A 260 3.76 15.87 32.32
C VAL A 260 3.71 16.93 33.42
N THR A 261 4.53 16.78 34.46
CA THR A 261 4.66 17.76 35.54
C THR A 261 4.75 19.19 35.02
N GLY A 262 3.84 20.06 35.49
CA GLY A 262 3.70 21.46 35.05
C GLY A 262 2.81 21.67 33.80
N GLY A 263 2.25 20.61 33.22
CA GLY A 263 1.28 20.67 32.13
C GLY A 263 -0.16 20.89 32.59
N THR A 264 -1.02 21.32 31.66
CA THR A 264 -2.43 21.66 31.90
C THR A 264 -3.24 20.53 32.55
N ASN A 265 -2.93 19.28 32.23
CA ASN A 265 -3.67 18.09 32.67
C ASN A 265 -2.88 17.24 33.69
N ALA A 266 -1.80 17.77 34.28
CA ALA A 266 -0.92 17.03 35.19
C ALA A 266 -1.68 16.39 36.37
N ALA A 267 -2.66 17.09 36.95
CA ALA A 267 -3.46 16.59 38.07
C ALA A 267 -4.76 15.87 37.66
N ALA A 268 -5.02 15.70 36.36
CA ALA A 268 -6.29 15.14 35.89
C ALA A 268 -6.40 13.62 36.12
N HIS A 269 -5.28 12.92 36.24
CA HIS A 269 -5.27 11.48 36.48
C HIS A 269 -5.25 11.17 37.99
N PRO A 270 -5.98 10.15 38.49
CA PRO A 270 -6.04 9.80 39.91
C PRO A 270 -4.68 9.50 40.57
N TRP A 271 -3.76 8.92 39.79
CA TRP A 271 -2.39 8.61 40.23
C TRP A 271 -1.38 9.76 40.04
N GLY A 272 -1.85 10.94 39.64
CA GLY A 272 -1.03 12.12 39.43
C GLY A 272 -0.40 12.23 38.04
N ASP A 273 0.71 12.94 37.97
CA ASP A 273 1.36 13.41 36.75
C ASP A 273 2.52 12.51 36.29
N ILE A 274 2.89 12.63 35.02
CA ILE A 274 4.12 12.00 34.49
C ILE A 274 5.31 12.77 35.05
N LYS A 275 6.10 12.10 35.90
CA LYS A 275 7.28 12.69 36.54
C LYS A 275 8.38 13.02 35.54
N THR A 276 9.09 14.10 35.81
CA THR A 276 10.18 14.62 34.97
C THR A 276 11.56 14.35 35.55
N VAL A 277 12.53 14.11 34.67
CA VAL A 277 13.97 14.11 34.98
C VAL A 277 14.62 15.31 34.28
N GLY A 278 15.54 16.00 34.94
CA GLY A 278 16.24 17.14 34.37
C GLY A 278 17.22 16.72 33.28
N SER A 279 17.52 17.62 32.34
CA SER A 279 18.44 17.34 31.22
C SER A 279 19.94 17.42 31.59
N GLY A 280 20.24 17.80 32.84
CA GLY A 280 21.61 17.93 33.37
C GLY A 280 22.33 19.22 32.98
N GLY A 281 21.72 20.07 32.16
CA GLY A 281 22.27 21.38 31.77
C GLY A 281 21.25 22.28 31.08
N VAL A 282 21.51 23.59 31.07
CA VAL A 282 20.59 24.58 30.47
C VAL A 282 20.60 24.43 28.95
N GLY A 283 19.44 24.09 28.36
CA GLY A 283 19.31 23.94 26.90
C GLY A 283 20.11 22.79 26.27
N VAL A 284 20.70 21.92 27.08
CA VAL A 284 21.53 20.79 26.63
C VAL A 284 21.06 19.51 27.29
N ILE A 285 21.23 18.40 26.58
CA ILE A 285 21.01 17.04 27.09
C ILE A 285 22.37 16.43 27.37
N THR A 286 22.59 16.01 28.61
CA THR A 286 23.81 15.29 29.01
C THR A 286 23.63 13.78 28.87
N ALA A 287 24.74 13.04 28.78
CA ALA A 287 24.69 11.57 28.73
C ALA A 287 24.13 10.99 30.04
N ASP A 288 24.53 11.56 31.18
CA ASP A 288 24.05 11.15 32.50
C ASP A 288 22.54 11.34 32.64
N ALA A 289 21.98 12.45 32.15
CA ALA A 289 20.54 12.68 32.18
C ALA A 289 19.73 11.63 31.40
N ILE A 290 20.28 11.06 30.33
CA ILE A 290 19.63 9.97 29.59
C ILE A 290 19.62 8.69 30.45
N GLN A 291 20.73 8.42 31.14
CA GLN A 291 20.81 7.29 32.06
C GLN A 291 19.86 7.49 33.25
N ASP A 292 19.82 8.67 33.84
CA ASP A 292 18.90 9.01 34.93
C ASP A 292 17.45 8.85 34.50
N LEU A 293 17.11 9.19 33.25
CA LEU A 293 15.77 8.97 32.71
C LEU A 293 15.42 7.48 32.60
N ILE A 294 16.37 6.62 32.21
CA ILE A 294 16.17 5.17 32.15
C ILE A 294 15.96 4.60 33.56
N TYR A 295 16.82 4.98 34.51
CA TYR A 295 16.81 4.43 35.86
C TYR A 295 15.74 5.06 36.77
N ALA A 296 15.16 6.20 36.37
CA ALA A 296 13.97 6.77 37.01
C ALA A 296 12.71 5.91 36.77
N LEU A 297 12.70 5.05 35.75
CA LEU A 297 11.62 4.10 35.52
C LEU A 297 11.88 2.80 36.30
N PRO A 298 10.92 2.35 37.14
CA PRO A 298 11.04 1.05 37.81
C PRO A 298 11.25 -0.10 36.83
N ALA A 299 12.10 -1.06 37.19
CA ALA A 299 12.47 -2.19 36.33
C ALA A 299 11.27 -3.03 35.85
N GLU A 300 10.15 -3.04 36.60
CA GLU A 300 8.91 -3.72 36.21
C GLU A 300 8.28 -3.16 34.93
N TYR A 301 8.59 -1.90 34.58
CA TYR A 301 8.02 -1.20 33.44
C TYR A 301 8.99 -1.04 32.26
N THR A 302 10.24 -1.48 32.39
CA THR A 302 11.26 -1.30 31.34
C THR A 302 11.14 -2.31 30.20
N GLY A 303 10.49 -3.47 30.40
CA GLY A 303 10.48 -4.57 29.44
C GLY A 303 9.96 -4.23 28.03
N ALA A 304 9.02 -3.29 27.91
CA ALA A 304 8.51 -2.79 26.62
C ALA A 304 8.76 -1.28 26.44
N ALA A 305 9.68 -0.71 27.22
CA ALA A 305 9.94 0.72 27.20
C ALA A 305 10.65 1.15 25.90
N ARG A 306 10.35 2.37 25.47
CA ARG A 306 10.98 3.00 24.32
C ARG A 306 11.14 4.50 24.52
N PHE A 307 12.04 5.08 23.74
CA PHE A 307 12.18 6.52 23.65
C PHE A 307 11.26 7.09 22.56
N VAL A 308 10.64 8.23 22.83
CA VAL A 308 9.93 9.05 21.85
C VAL A 308 10.55 10.45 21.84
N MET A 309 11.01 10.88 20.67
CA MET A 309 11.67 12.19 20.46
C MET A 309 11.59 12.63 18.99
N ASN A 310 11.88 13.90 18.72
CA ASN A 310 12.03 14.42 17.36
C ASN A 310 13.41 14.05 16.77
N ARG A 311 13.51 13.94 15.43
CA ARG A 311 14.76 13.74 14.68
C ARG A 311 15.88 14.70 15.07
N SER A 312 15.56 15.98 15.30
CA SER A 312 16.51 17.01 15.71
C SER A 312 17.17 16.66 17.05
N THR A 313 16.36 16.18 17.99
CA THR A 313 16.78 15.77 19.34
C THR A 313 17.60 14.49 19.28
N GLN A 314 17.20 13.52 18.44
CA GLN A 314 18.00 12.33 18.16
C GLN A 314 19.38 12.68 17.60
N GLY A 315 19.46 13.70 16.75
CA GLY A 315 20.73 14.23 16.23
C GLY A 315 21.62 14.83 17.32
N LEU A 316 21.05 15.47 18.35
CA LEU A 316 21.80 15.97 19.50
C LEU A 316 22.33 14.84 20.38
N ILE A 317 21.50 13.83 20.65
CA ILE A 317 21.94 12.62 21.40
C ILE A 317 23.07 11.91 20.67
N ARG A 318 23.00 11.83 19.34
CA ARG A 318 24.08 11.24 18.53
C ARG A 318 25.39 12.04 18.59
N LYS A 319 25.33 13.34 18.85
CA LYS A 319 26.51 14.20 18.97
C LYS A 319 27.19 14.12 20.34
N LEU A 320 26.62 13.38 21.30
CA LEU A 320 27.24 13.18 22.61
C LEU A 320 28.55 12.41 22.49
N LYS A 321 29.58 12.90 23.18
CA LYS A 321 30.95 12.38 23.12
C LYS A 321 31.48 12.03 24.50
N ASP A 322 32.43 11.11 24.55
CA ASP A 322 33.28 10.89 25.73
C ASP A 322 34.34 12.00 25.88
N GLY A 323 35.10 11.96 26.97
CA GLY A 323 36.19 12.91 27.24
C GLY A 323 37.33 12.85 26.22
N GLN A 324 37.37 11.81 25.38
CA GLN A 324 38.37 11.57 24.34
C GLN A 324 37.86 11.98 22.94
N GLY A 325 36.62 12.45 22.83
CA GLY A 325 36.01 12.93 21.59
C GLY A 325 35.30 11.87 20.74
N ASN A 326 35.18 10.63 21.21
CA ASN A 326 34.45 9.57 20.52
C ASN A 326 32.95 9.68 20.77
N TYR A 327 32.13 9.33 19.77
CA TYR A 327 30.68 9.30 19.94
C TYR A 327 30.26 8.16 20.88
N LEU A 328 29.44 8.50 21.89
CA LEU A 328 28.90 7.53 22.85
C LEU A 328 27.88 6.59 22.22
N TRP A 329 27.16 7.07 21.22
CA TRP A 329 26.14 6.31 20.52
C TRP A 329 26.52 6.08 19.07
N GLN A 330 26.69 4.81 18.71
CA GLN A 330 26.88 4.36 17.34
C GLN A 330 25.68 3.50 16.94
N PRO A 331 24.95 3.84 15.86
CA PRO A 331 23.88 2.98 15.39
C PRO A 331 24.45 1.65 14.87
N SER A 332 23.65 0.60 14.92
CA SER A 332 24.02 -0.68 14.30
C SER A 332 24.28 -0.48 12.80
N PHE A 333 25.39 -1.02 12.30
CA PHE A 333 25.70 -1.07 10.87
C PHE A 333 24.87 -2.12 10.12
N VAL A 334 24.06 -2.91 10.83
CA VAL A 334 23.19 -3.95 10.26
C VAL A 334 21.89 -3.30 9.77
N ALA A 335 21.61 -3.46 8.48
CA ALA A 335 20.36 -2.98 7.88
C ALA A 335 19.13 -3.61 8.56
N GLY A 336 18.13 -2.78 8.86
CA GLY A 336 16.84 -3.23 9.41
C GLY A 336 16.73 -3.28 10.94
N GLN A 337 17.83 -3.08 11.68
CA GLN A 337 17.74 -2.93 13.14
C GLN A 337 17.34 -1.49 13.52
N PRO A 338 16.27 -1.29 14.31
CA PRO A 338 15.89 0.02 14.81
C PRO A 338 17.03 0.66 15.60
N ALA A 339 17.13 1.98 15.54
CA ALA A 339 18.11 2.71 16.34
C ALA A 339 17.77 2.52 17.83
N THR A 340 18.72 2.01 18.62
CA THR A 340 18.56 1.79 20.06
C THR A 340 19.44 2.74 20.86
N VAL A 341 18.89 3.34 21.91
CA VAL A 341 19.64 4.18 22.87
C VAL A 341 19.58 3.48 24.22
N GLY A 342 20.73 3.19 24.82
CA GLY A 342 20.78 2.46 26.11
C GLY A 342 20.10 1.09 26.08
N GLY A 343 20.02 0.43 24.92
CA GLY A 343 19.35 -0.86 24.74
C GLY A 343 17.84 -0.79 24.44
N TYR A 344 17.23 0.39 24.44
CA TYR A 344 15.80 0.58 24.16
C TYR A 344 15.56 1.17 22.77
N ALA A 345 14.47 0.78 22.12
CA ALA A 345 14.11 1.29 20.79
C ALA A 345 13.76 2.78 20.83
N VAL A 346 14.13 3.51 19.77
CA VAL A 346 13.74 4.91 19.57
C VAL A 346 12.62 4.99 18.54
N THR A 347 11.57 5.75 18.86
CA THR A 347 10.49 6.11 17.96
C THR A 347 10.59 7.58 17.63
N GLU A 348 10.75 7.88 16.35
CA GLU A 348 10.77 9.23 15.86
C GLU A 348 9.35 9.79 15.79
N MET A 349 9.16 10.99 16.32
CA MET A 349 7.89 11.70 16.27
C MET A 349 8.12 13.17 16.02
N ALA A 350 7.75 13.64 14.83
CA ALA A 350 7.99 15.01 14.40
C ALA A 350 7.29 16.06 15.30
N GLY A 351 6.15 15.72 15.89
CA GLY A 351 5.41 16.62 16.78
C GLY A 351 6.09 16.88 18.14
N MET A 352 7.09 16.09 18.55
CA MET A 352 7.78 16.30 19.83
C MET A 352 8.51 17.66 19.86
N PRO A 353 8.44 18.41 20.97
CA PRO A 353 9.15 19.69 21.11
C PRO A 353 10.65 19.55 20.92
N ASN A 354 11.25 20.50 20.19
CA ASN A 354 12.70 20.62 20.10
C ASN A 354 13.33 20.92 21.48
N VAL A 355 14.63 20.68 21.61
CA VAL A 355 15.39 21.03 22.81
C VAL A 355 15.41 22.56 22.98
N ALA A 356 14.70 23.05 24.00
CA ALA A 356 14.63 24.45 24.39
C ALA A 356 14.35 24.52 25.91
N ALA A 357 14.59 25.65 26.56
CA ALA A 357 14.37 25.79 28.00
C ALA A 357 12.93 25.40 28.40
N SER A 358 12.77 24.59 29.45
CA SER A 358 11.50 24.03 29.94
C SER A 358 10.74 23.09 28.98
N ALA A 359 11.30 22.79 27.80
CA ALA A 359 10.68 21.90 26.85
C ALA A 359 10.70 20.45 27.35
N LYS A 360 9.64 19.70 27.02
CA LYS A 360 9.52 18.27 27.30
C LYS A 360 9.91 17.48 26.04
N SER A 361 11.21 17.44 25.76
CA SER A 361 11.74 17.01 24.45
C SER A 361 11.89 15.50 24.28
N ILE A 362 11.91 14.73 25.39
CA ILE A 362 12.03 13.27 25.36
C ILE A 362 10.99 12.65 26.30
N LEU A 363 10.33 11.59 25.85
CA LEU A 363 9.55 10.70 26.69
C LEU A 363 10.18 9.30 26.67
N PHE A 364 10.16 8.63 27.82
CA PHE A 364 10.65 7.27 27.99
C PHE A 364 9.65 6.43 28.78
N GLY A 365 9.40 5.21 28.32
CA GLY A 365 8.56 4.25 29.05
C GLY A 365 7.70 3.38 28.14
N ASP A 366 6.76 2.67 28.76
CA ASP A 366 5.81 1.79 28.06
C ASP A 366 4.55 2.57 27.69
N PHE A 367 4.49 3.03 26.44
CA PHE A 367 3.35 3.78 25.90
C PHE A 367 2.08 2.94 25.77
N LYS A 368 2.19 1.61 25.64
CA LYS A 368 1.03 0.72 25.54
C LYS A 368 0.28 0.64 26.86
N ARG A 369 1.00 0.71 27.97
CA ARG A 369 0.42 0.80 29.33
C ARG A 369 0.19 2.24 29.80
N GLY A 370 0.89 3.20 29.20
CA GLY A 370 0.87 4.60 29.61
C GLY A 370 -0.27 5.41 29.01
N TYR A 371 -0.63 5.19 27.75
CA TYR A 371 -1.60 6.01 27.02
C TYR A 371 -2.63 5.15 26.28
N LEU A 372 -3.90 5.54 26.38
CA LEU A 372 -5.02 4.86 25.75
C LEU A 372 -5.62 5.76 24.67
N ILE A 373 -5.72 5.22 23.46
CA ILE A 373 -6.46 5.79 22.34
C ILE A 373 -7.84 5.13 22.32
N VAL A 374 -8.88 5.95 22.23
CA VAL A 374 -10.27 5.49 22.24
C VAL A 374 -10.91 5.89 20.92
N ASP A 375 -11.24 4.92 20.08
CA ASP A 375 -11.88 5.17 18.79
C ASP A 375 -13.37 4.84 18.87
N ARG A 376 -14.22 5.78 18.45
CA ARG A 376 -15.65 5.55 18.31
C ARG A 376 -15.99 5.27 16.85
N THR A 377 -16.72 4.19 16.63
CA THR A 377 -16.87 3.47 15.36
C THR A 377 -16.82 4.31 14.07
N GLY A 378 -15.80 4.04 13.25
CA GLY A 378 -15.72 4.30 11.81
C GLY A 378 -15.44 5.73 11.36
N VAL A 379 -14.76 5.86 10.22
CA VAL A 379 -14.80 7.07 9.39
C VAL A 379 -16.14 7.06 8.65
N ARG A 380 -16.87 8.18 8.70
CA ARG A 380 -18.12 8.36 7.98
C ARG A 380 -17.90 9.38 6.89
N VAL A 381 -18.11 8.99 5.65
CA VAL A 381 -18.07 9.88 4.49
C VAL A 381 -19.50 10.09 4.01
N LEU A 382 -19.93 11.35 3.93
CA LEU A 382 -21.20 11.76 3.33
C LEU A 382 -20.90 12.58 2.09
N ARG A 383 -21.41 12.13 0.94
CA ARG A 383 -21.40 12.88 -0.31
C ARG A 383 -22.69 13.71 -0.40
N ASP A 384 -22.57 15.03 -0.35
CA ASP A 384 -23.68 15.97 -0.36
C ASP A 384 -23.66 16.85 -1.63
N PRO A 385 -24.47 16.52 -2.65
CA PRO A 385 -24.66 17.34 -3.84
C PRO A 385 -25.81 18.36 -3.71
N PHE A 386 -26.49 18.42 -2.56
CA PHE A 386 -27.74 19.17 -2.42
C PHE A 386 -27.58 20.53 -1.76
N THR A 387 -26.69 20.64 -0.76
CA THR A 387 -26.58 21.85 0.08
C THR A 387 -26.08 23.08 -0.68
N ASN A 388 -25.13 22.93 -1.60
CA ASN A 388 -24.50 24.06 -2.27
C ASN A 388 -24.23 23.78 -3.75
N LYS A 389 -25.21 24.03 -4.61
CA LYS A 389 -25.06 23.85 -6.07
C LYS A 389 -24.13 24.95 -6.63
N PRO A 390 -23.17 24.65 -7.52
CA PRO A 390 -22.92 23.40 -8.28
C PRO A 390 -21.88 22.44 -7.66
N TYR A 391 -21.59 22.58 -6.35
CA TYR A 391 -20.57 21.80 -5.66
C TYR A 391 -21.14 20.51 -5.05
N VAL A 392 -20.29 19.49 -5.00
CA VAL A 392 -20.45 18.29 -4.22
C VAL A 392 -19.49 18.38 -3.04
N HIS A 393 -20.06 18.32 -1.83
CA HIS A 393 -19.32 18.32 -0.58
C HIS A 393 -19.05 16.89 -0.13
N PHE A 394 -17.79 16.59 0.21
CA PHE A 394 -17.41 15.31 0.82
C PHE A 394 -17.24 15.52 2.32
N TYR A 395 -18.33 15.42 3.06
CA TYR A 395 -18.34 15.61 4.49
C TYR A 395 -17.89 14.33 5.21
N THR A 396 -16.63 14.32 5.64
CA THR A 396 -16.02 13.20 6.35
C THR A 396 -15.92 13.51 7.84
N THR A 397 -16.37 12.59 8.69
CA THR A 397 -16.25 12.70 10.15
C THR A 397 -15.64 11.45 10.74
N LYS A 398 -14.85 11.63 11.80
CA LYS A 398 -14.30 10.54 12.61
C LYS A 398 -14.34 10.96 14.07
N ARG A 399 -14.56 9.99 14.96
CA ARG A 399 -14.59 10.25 16.40
C ARG A 399 -13.49 9.52 17.13
N VAL A 400 -12.69 10.28 17.86
CA VAL A 400 -11.43 9.83 18.45
C VAL A 400 -11.17 10.56 19.76
N GLY A 401 -10.74 9.80 20.75
CA GLY A 401 -10.35 10.29 22.06
C GLY A 401 -9.00 9.72 22.45
N GLY A 402 -8.42 10.30 23.49
CA GLY A 402 -7.18 9.79 24.05
C GLY A 402 -6.92 10.39 25.41
N GLY A 403 -6.21 9.66 26.24
CA GLY A 403 -5.77 10.13 27.54
C GLY A 403 -4.82 9.18 28.24
N LEU A 404 -4.32 9.64 29.37
CA LEU A 404 -3.38 8.89 30.20
C LEU A 404 -4.06 7.68 30.85
N LEU A 405 -3.44 6.51 30.72
CA LEU A 405 -3.84 5.27 31.38
C LEU A 405 -3.03 5.01 32.64
N ASN A 406 -1.71 5.28 32.63
CA ASN A 406 -0.88 5.15 33.81
C ASN A 406 0.29 6.15 33.75
N PRO A 407 0.39 7.12 34.68
CA PRO A 407 1.53 8.04 34.76
C PRO A 407 2.85 7.36 35.13
N ASP A 408 2.83 6.28 35.93
CA ASP A 408 4.05 5.72 36.54
C ASP A 408 4.95 4.99 35.55
N VAL A 409 4.35 4.50 34.45
CA VAL A 409 5.06 3.75 33.40
C VAL A 409 5.74 4.66 32.37
N LEU A 410 5.64 5.97 32.55
CA LEU A 410 6.22 7.00 31.70
C LEU A 410 7.08 7.96 32.52
N LYS A 411 8.16 8.44 31.92
CA LYS A 411 8.99 9.54 32.41
C LYS A 411 9.26 10.51 31.27
N ALA A 412 9.33 11.79 31.60
CA ALA A 412 9.65 12.83 30.65
C ALA A 412 10.99 13.47 30.98
N MET A 413 11.79 13.82 29.97
CA MET A 413 12.93 14.69 30.17
C MET A 413 12.46 16.14 30.07
N ASN A 414 12.66 16.90 31.13
CA ASN A 414 12.51 18.34 31.13
C ASN A 414 13.86 18.98 30.85
N ILE A 415 13.95 19.81 29.83
CA ILE A 415 15.14 20.60 29.59
C ILE A 415 15.23 21.68 30.66
N ASN A 416 16.31 21.70 31.43
CA ASN A 416 16.49 22.66 32.50
C ASN A 416 16.42 24.08 31.92
N ALA A 417 15.59 24.92 32.55
CA ALA A 417 15.67 26.36 32.40
C ALA A 417 16.74 26.89 33.36
N SER A 418 17.29 28.05 33.03
CA SER A 418 18.29 28.80 33.80
C SER A 418 17.94 28.95 35.27
#